data_AF-A0A9X2WM40-F1
#
_entry.id   AF-A0A9X2WM40-F1
#
_cell.length_a   1.000
_cell.length_b   1.000
_cell.length_c   1.000
_cell.angle_alpha   90.00
_cell.angle_beta   90.00
_cell.angle_gamma   90.00
#
_symmetry.space_group_name_H-M   'P 1'
#
loop_
_entity.id
_entity.type
_entity.pdbx_description
1 polymer ?
#
loop_
_entity_poly.entity_id
_entity_poly.type
_entity_poly.pdbx_seq_one_letter_code
_entity_poly.pdbx_strand_id
1 'polypeptide(L)'
;MMAILEHIFTSSAYFILLVTLVLGFVVGKIHLGLFSLGTILSTLIVGLIVGLAGGANDPNLTWLFFSLFMYVVAYLGGSLFTQDLQAHQKSILIKVLQLSFTTFTAIAFVYWVFSIESVAVLRLAADHISASDLIVFASALLPIIIVTQKLPWLKKWHTPSQIVDMAPKSVEAASINDNQQINSVKNVVRRAFKVNIDSTVVGKTLMQLNSPAVEIVFELKKGSNDTDANTVMAGDTITVTGTSNSIYYLEDNVLGTELPLEKNIIEEHFQIVANQHGLQNSSLLALKNNLNKTSSRGILISRYIREGVDIEINPDLIISNEDIIQVTGNDMDIKQVRHALGITNNSLVYGQILFTLGIILAYLTSCFDLELTGVPLLFGAGGCSLITGLFIGWISHHSRLFTPVSTSSLKRLSFAGLWGFVAVSGLFLGSLITQAVGQDSLKMMFVAVVMTILSQLILCSLGNKVVSHSKS
;
A
#
# COMPACT_ATOMS: atom_id res chain seq x y z
N MET A 1 3.60 43.22 7.06
CA MET A 1 3.95 41.81 6.82
C MET A 1 2.88 40.87 7.36
N MET A 2 2.48 40.97 8.64
CA MET A 2 1.35 40.19 9.22
C MET A 2 0.05 40.32 8.41
N ALA A 3 -0.38 41.54 8.05
CA ALA A 3 -1.60 41.77 7.28
C ALA A 3 -1.58 41.20 5.84
N ILE A 4 -0.39 41.00 5.25
CA ILE A 4 -0.24 40.39 3.92
C ILE A 4 -0.37 38.88 4.00
N LEU A 5 0.22 38.25 5.04
CA LEU A 5 0.00 36.82 5.30
C LEU A 5 -1.48 36.54 5.58
N GLU A 6 -2.13 37.37 6.38
CA GLU A 6 -3.55 37.22 6.72
C GLU A 6 -4.47 37.33 5.49
N HIS A 7 -4.16 38.24 4.56
CA HIS A 7 -4.89 38.37 3.30
C HIS A 7 -4.63 37.22 2.31
N ILE A 8 -3.40 36.67 2.27
CA ILE A 8 -3.06 35.51 1.45
C ILE A 8 -3.71 34.23 2.01
N PHE A 9 -3.72 34.05 3.34
CA PHE A 9 -4.37 32.91 3.98
C PHE A 9 -5.89 32.94 3.79
N THR A 10 -6.52 34.11 3.76
CA THR A 10 -7.98 34.22 3.55
C THR A 10 -8.41 34.10 2.08
N SER A 11 -7.49 34.18 1.12
CA SER A 11 -7.84 34.25 -0.32
C SER A 11 -8.23 32.91 -0.95
N SER A 12 -7.74 31.75 -0.45
CA SER A 12 -8.26 30.44 -0.86
C SER A 12 -7.89 29.31 0.12
N ALA A 13 -8.88 28.52 0.54
CA ALA A 13 -8.68 27.35 1.42
C ALA A 13 -7.68 26.33 0.83
N TYR A 14 -7.69 26.17 -0.51
CA TYR A 14 -6.76 25.29 -1.23
C TYR A 14 -5.30 25.72 -1.09
N PHE A 15 -5.02 27.02 -1.05
CA PHE A 15 -3.66 27.53 -0.86
C PHE A 15 -3.14 27.23 0.54
N ILE A 16 -3.97 27.41 1.58
CA ILE A 16 -3.62 27.07 2.97
C ILE A 16 -3.30 25.58 3.09
N LEU A 17 -4.13 24.73 2.48
CA LEU A 17 -3.93 23.28 2.45
C LEU A 17 -2.60 22.92 1.78
N LEU A 18 -2.32 23.49 0.61
CA LEU A 18 -1.09 23.23 -0.13
C LEU A 18 0.15 23.68 0.66
N VAL A 19 0.11 24.88 1.25
CA VAL A 19 1.18 25.38 2.11
C VAL A 19 1.40 24.46 3.31
N THR A 20 0.31 23.99 3.94
CA THR A 20 0.36 23.06 5.07
C THR A 20 0.99 21.73 4.69
N LEU A 21 0.66 21.16 3.53
CA LEU A 21 1.27 19.93 3.02
C LEU A 21 2.76 20.13 2.72
N VAL A 22 3.13 21.22 2.04
CA VAL A 22 4.53 21.50 1.67
C VAL A 22 5.38 21.71 2.92
N LEU A 23 4.93 22.57 3.84
CA LEU A 23 5.63 22.81 5.11
C LEU A 23 5.66 21.55 5.97
N GLY A 24 4.56 20.81 6.04
CA GLY A 24 4.47 19.53 6.72
C GLY A 24 5.51 18.53 6.22
N PHE A 25 5.65 18.40 4.90
CA PHE A 25 6.65 17.54 4.28
C PHE A 25 8.09 17.98 4.57
N VAL A 26 8.37 19.29 4.45
CA VAL A 26 9.69 19.86 4.72
C VAL A 26 10.08 19.63 6.19
N VAL A 27 9.20 19.95 7.13
CA VAL A 27 9.43 19.74 8.57
C VAL A 27 9.57 18.25 8.88
N GLY A 28 8.80 17.39 8.21
CA GLY A 28 8.86 15.94 8.40
C GLY A 28 10.18 15.30 7.97
N LYS A 29 10.92 15.95 7.05
CA LYS A 29 12.27 15.51 6.64
C LYS A 29 13.39 15.99 7.57
N ILE A 30 13.10 16.88 8.52
CA ILE A 30 14.09 17.33 9.51
C ILE A 30 14.32 16.21 10.53
N HIS A 31 15.56 15.74 10.62
CA HIS A 31 15.96 14.71 11.58
C HIS A 31 16.53 15.40 12.83
N LEU A 32 15.88 15.21 13.99
CA LEU A 32 16.37 15.68 15.28
C LEU A 32 17.05 14.49 15.99
N GLY A 33 18.31 14.23 15.63
CA GLY A 33 19.08 13.11 16.18
C GLY A 33 18.52 11.75 15.77
N LEU A 34 18.21 10.88 16.74
CA LEU A 34 17.62 9.54 16.52
C LEU A 34 16.11 9.58 16.20
N PHE A 35 15.49 10.75 16.27
CA PHE A 35 14.04 10.90 16.11
C PHE A 35 13.71 11.65 14.81
N SER A 36 12.94 10.99 13.95
CA SER A 36 12.26 11.64 12.83
C SER A 36 10.78 11.75 13.19
N LEU A 37 10.21 12.95 13.11
CA LEU A 37 8.79 13.15 13.35
C LEU A 37 7.93 12.36 12.34
N GLY A 38 8.47 12.09 11.15
CA GLY A 38 7.71 11.53 10.03
C GLY A 38 6.76 12.55 9.42
N THR A 39 6.49 12.40 8.12
CA THR A 39 5.71 13.37 7.34
C THR A 39 4.26 13.51 7.81
N ILE A 40 3.67 12.45 8.38
CA ILE A 40 2.28 12.47 8.84
C ILE A 40 2.14 13.33 10.10
N LEU A 41 2.98 13.10 11.12
CA LEU A 41 2.92 13.89 12.35
C LEU A 41 3.32 15.34 12.09
N SER A 42 4.37 15.59 11.29
CA SER A 42 4.79 16.95 10.98
C SER A 42 3.71 17.73 10.23
N THR A 43 2.99 17.08 9.29
CA THR A 43 1.86 17.70 8.58
C THR A 43 0.72 18.04 9.53
N LEU A 44 0.43 17.18 10.53
CA LEU A 44 -0.56 17.49 11.55
C LEU A 44 -0.16 18.70 12.40
N ILE A 45 1.09 18.75 12.88
CA ILE A 45 1.60 19.84 13.71
C ILE A 45 1.59 21.16 12.94
N VAL A 46 2.08 21.15 11.70
CA VAL A 46 2.04 22.33 10.83
C VAL A 46 0.60 22.76 10.59
N GLY A 47 -0.32 21.83 10.30
CA GLY A 47 -1.74 22.12 10.16
C GLY A 47 -2.33 22.76 11.41
N LEU A 48 -1.99 22.26 12.60
CA LEU A 48 -2.45 22.82 13.87
C LEU A 48 -1.94 24.24 14.09
N ILE A 49 -0.67 24.52 13.79
CA ILE A 49 -0.08 25.86 13.90
C ILE A 49 -0.71 26.83 12.90
N VAL A 50 -0.86 26.40 11.64
CA VAL A 50 -1.47 27.24 10.58
C VAL A 50 -2.95 27.48 10.87
N GLY A 51 -3.66 26.48 11.40
CA GLY A 51 -5.05 26.60 11.84
C GLY A 51 -5.19 27.57 13.02
N LEU A 52 -4.28 27.51 13.99
CA LEU A 52 -4.22 28.47 15.12
C LEU A 52 -3.97 29.90 14.63
N ALA A 53 -3.20 30.08 13.57
CA ALA A 53 -2.94 31.37 12.94
C ALA A 53 -4.13 31.93 12.13
N GLY A 54 -5.30 31.28 12.16
CA GLY A 54 -6.51 31.73 11.48
C GLY A 54 -6.76 31.07 10.11
N GLY A 55 -5.98 30.04 9.75
CA GLY A 55 -6.21 29.25 8.55
C GLY A 55 -7.42 28.34 8.68
N ALA A 56 -8.62 28.86 8.40
CA ALA A 56 -9.84 28.07 8.40
C ALA A 56 -9.98 27.26 7.11
N ASN A 57 -10.38 25.99 7.24
CA ASN A 57 -10.72 25.12 6.12
C ASN A 57 -12.15 24.60 6.26
N ASP A 58 -12.75 24.26 5.12
CA ASP A 58 -14.07 23.63 5.06
C ASP A 58 -14.03 22.21 5.66
N PRO A 59 -14.83 21.90 6.70
CA PRO A 59 -14.93 20.56 7.29
C PRO A 59 -15.25 19.46 6.28
N ASN A 60 -15.94 19.79 5.19
CA ASN A 60 -16.29 18.83 4.14
C ASN A 60 -15.04 18.27 3.42
N LEU A 61 -13.97 19.06 3.30
CA LEU A 61 -12.71 18.57 2.71
C LEU A 61 -12.09 17.47 3.56
N THR A 62 -12.22 17.55 4.88
CA THR A 62 -11.70 16.53 5.79
C THR A 62 -12.34 15.18 5.50
N TRP A 63 -13.66 15.15 5.43
CA TRP A 63 -14.42 13.94 5.16
C TRP A 63 -14.21 13.41 3.75
N LEU A 64 -14.00 14.28 2.76
CA LEU A 64 -13.64 13.88 1.40
C LEU A 64 -12.31 13.12 1.36
N PHE A 65 -11.25 13.68 1.95
CA PHE A 65 -9.94 13.03 1.98
C PHE A 65 -9.94 11.74 2.83
N PHE A 66 -10.68 11.74 3.94
CA PHE A 66 -10.88 10.55 4.77
C PHE A 66 -11.59 9.44 4.00
N SER A 67 -12.71 9.78 3.34
CA SER A 67 -13.50 8.88 2.51
C SER A 67 -12.64 8.27 1.40
N LEU A 68 -11.88 9.10 0.68
CA LEU A 68 -10.98 8.63 -0.37
C LEU A 68 -9.91 7.67 0.18
N PHE A 69 -9.28 8.03 1.30
CA PHE A 69 -8.30 7.17 1.97
C PHE A 69 -8.92 5.81 2.36
N MET A 70 -10.04 5.84 3.08
CA MET A 70 -10.74 4.64 3.56
C MET A 70 -11.24 3.76 2.42
N TYR A 71 -11.77 4.36 1.35
CA TYR A 71 -12.19 3.64 0.14
C TYR A 71 -11.03 2.88 -0.49
N VAL A 72 -9.88 3.53 -0.68
CA VAL A 72 -8.73 2.91 -1.33
C VAL A 72 -8.10 1.81 -0.47
N VAL A 73 -8.01 2.03 0.85
CA VAL A 73 -7.54 1.00 1.79
C VAL A 73 -8.47 -0.21 1.76
N ALA A 74 -9.79 0.02 1.76
CA ALA A 74 -10.77 -1.06 1.69
C ALA A 74 -10.77 -1.78 0.33
N TYR A 75 -10.60 -1.06 -0.78
CA TYR A 75 -10.45 -1.66 -2.11
C TYR A 75 -9.24 -2.58 -2.18
N LEU A 76 -8.09 -2.13 -1.66
CA LEU A 76 -6.89 -2.97 -1.55
C LEU A 76 -7.11 -4.18 -0.63
N GLY A 77 -7.85 -3.99 0.46
CA GLY A 77 -8.21 -5.06 1.39
C GLY A 77 -9.24 -6.04 0.85
N GLY A 78 -10.03 -5.68 -0.16
CA GLY A 78 -11.15 -6.48 -0.66
C GLY A 78 -10.78 -7.88 -1.15
N SER A 79 -9.60 -8.03 -1.78
CA SER A 79 -9.10 -9.35 -2.20
C SER A 79 -8.63 -10.21 -1.02
N LEU A 80 -7.90 -9.60 -0.08
CA LEU A 80 -7.36 -10.26 1.11
C LEU A 80 -8.47 -10.65 2.10
N PHE A 81 -9.46 -9.78 2.24
CA PHE A 81 -10.58 -9.96 3.16
C PHE A 81 -11.33 -11.25 2.88
N THR A 82 -11.53 -11.64 1.62
CA THR A 82 -12.23 -12.88 1.32
C THR A 82 -11.41 -14.14 1.56
N GLN A 83 -10.09 -14.08 1.31
CA GLN A 83 -9.17 -15.18 1.65
C GLN A 83 -9.15 -15.38 3.17
N ASP A 84 -8.91 -14.30 3.91
CA ASP A 84 -8.77 -14.33 5.37
C ASP A 84 -10.09 -14.63 6.06
N LEU A 85 -11.21 -14.09 5.57
CA LEU A 85 -12.53 -14.36 6.16
C LEU A 85 -12.93 -15.81 5.96
N GLN A 86 -12.65 -16.43 4.81
CA GLN A 86 -12.95 -17.86 4.63
C GLN A 86 -12.04 -18.76 5.46
N ALA A 87 -10.74 -18.47 5.54
CA ALA A 87 -9.80 -19.28 6.30
C ALA A 87 -9.95 -19.11 7.82
N HIS A 88 -10.30 -17.91 8.29
CA HIS A 88 -10.25 -17.55 9.71
C HIS A 88 -11.56 -16.92 10.24
N GLN A 89 -12.71 -17.17 9.61
CA GLN A 89 -14.00 -16.52 9.93
C GLN A 89 -14.30 -16.45 11.43
N LYS A 90 -14.12 -17.56 12.16
CA LYS A 90 -14.38 -17.65 13.59
C LYS A 90 -13.38 -16.84 14.41
N SER A 91 -12.10 -16.88 14.06
CA SER A 91 -11.03 -16.12 14.73
C SER A 91 -11.21 -14.62 14.50
N ILE A 92 -11.54 -14.20 13.28
CA ILE A 92 -11.78 -12.79 12.94
C ILE A 92 -13.02 -12.27 13.68
N LEU A 93 -14.13 -13.01 13.69
CA LEU A 93 -15.34 -12.62 14.41
C LEU A 93 -15.08 -12.41 15.90
N ILE A 94 -14.37 -13.36 16.54
CA ILE A 94 -13.99 -13.26 17.96
C ILE A 94 -13.11 -12.03 18.20
N LYS A 95 -12.12 -11.76 17.33
CA LYS A 95 -11.25 -10.59 17.43
C LYS A 95 -12.01 -9.27 17.28
N VAL A 96 -12.93 -9.18 16.33
CA VAL A 96 -13.77 -7.98 16.13
C VAL A 96 -14.68 -7.77 17.34
N LEU A 97 -15.31 -8.84 17.84
CA LEU A 97 -16.17 -8.76 19.04
C LEU A 97 -15.37 -8.32 20.28
N GLN A 98 -14.18 -8.88 20.47
CA GLN A 98 -13.27 -8.51 21.56
C GLN A 98 -12.81 -7.05 21.44
N LEU A 99 -12.50 -6.58 20.23
CA LEU A 99 -12.15 -5.18 19.96
C LEU A 99 -13.30 -4.23 20.29
N SER A 100 -14.50 -4.53 19.81
CA SER A 100 -15.70 -3.73 20.09
C SER A 100 -16.01 -3.70 21.59
N PHE A 101 -15.94 -4.83 22.29
CA PHE A 101 -16.15 -4.91 23.74
C PHE A 101 -15.09 -4.11 24.52
N THR A 102 -13.84 -4.15 24.07
CA THR A 102 -12.75 -3.38 24.68
C THR A 102 -12.95 -1.88 24.51
N THR A 103 -13.35 -1.46 23.30
CA THR A 103 -13.64 -0.06 23.01
C THR A 103 -14.82 0.43 23.84
N PHE A 104 -15.88 -0.38 23.93
CA PHE A 104 -17.05 -0.08 24.76
C PHE A 104 -16.71 0.04 26.25
N THR A 105 -15.91 -0.89 26.80
CA THR A 105 -15.49 -0.85 28.21
C THR A 105 -14.56 0.33 28.51
N ALA A 106 -13.68 0.71 27.60
CA ALA A 106 -12.86 1.91 27.73
C ALA A 106 -13.72 3.19 27.77
N ILE A 107 -14.70 3.30 26.86
CA ILE A 107 -15.66 4.42 26.84
C ILE A 107 -16.47 4.46 28.15
N ALA A 108 -17.00 3.33 28.60
CA ALA A 108 -17.75 3.24 29.85
C ALA A 108 -16.89 3.60 31.07
N PHE A 109 -15.64 3.15 31.11
CA PHE A 109 -14.70 3.47 32.20
C PHE A 109 -14.45 4.97 32.32
N VAL A 110 -14.26 5.67 31.20
CA VAL A 110 -14.05 7.12 31.25
C VAL A 110 -15.31 7.91 31.52
N TYR A 111 -16.46 7.44 31.04
CA TYR A 111 -17.74 7.99 31.48
C TYR A 111 -17.87 7.92 33.01
N TRP A 112 -17.48 6.78 33.60
CA TRP A 112 -17.50 6.58 35.06
C TRP A 112 -16.48 7.44 35.81
N VAL A 113 -15.22 7.50 35.35
CA VAL A 113 -14.14 8.25 36.03
C VAL A 113 -14.34 9.76 35.93
N PHE A 114 -14.75 10.26 34.77
CA PHE A 114 -14.77 11.71 34.51
C PHE A 114 -16.15 12.35 34.67
N SER A 115 -17.19 11.56 34.97
CA SER A 115 -18.57 12.04 35.22
C SER A 115 -19.01 13.07 34.17
N ILE A 116 -18.68 12.82 32.90
CA ILE A 116 -19.01 13.71 31.80
C ILE A 116 -20.53 13.62 31.62
N GLU A 117 -21.26 14.67 32.01
CA GLU A 117 -22.70 14.73 31.78
C GLU A 117 -22.96 14.47 30.29
N SER A 118 -23.78 13.45 30.00
CA SER A 118 -24.20 13.05 28.66
C SER A 118 -24.69 14.22 27.81
N VAL A 119 -25.24 15.25 28.47
CA VAL A 119 -25.68 16.50 27.86
C VAL A 119 -24.52 17.33 27.33
N ALA A 120 -23.31 17.33 27.89
CA ALA A 120 -22.19 18.10 27.33
C ALA A 120 -21.70 17.51 26.00
N VAL A 121 -21.66 16.19 25.86
CA VAL A 121 -21.27 15.49 24.62
C VAL A 121 -22.35 15.58 23.55
N LEU A 122 -23.63 15.43 23.94
CA LEU A 122 -24.79 15.57 23.04
C LEU A 122 -25.07 17.03 22.64
N ARG A 123 -24.82 18.01 23.54
CA ARG A 123 -25.02 19.45 23.29
C ARG A 123 -23.86 20.07 22.53
N LEU A 124 -22.63 19.57 22.73
CA LEU A 124 -21.54 19.83 21.80
C LEU A 124 -21.78 19.19 20.43
N ALA A 125 -22.58 18.13 20.31
CA ALA A 125 -22.96 17.55 19.02
C ALA A 125 -24.14 18.23 18.30
N ALA A 126 -24.84 19.15 18.98
CA ALA A 126 -26.00 19.86 18.45
C ALA A 126 -25.67 21.23 17.83
N ASP A 127 -24.54 21.86 18.21
CA ASP A 127 -23.98 23.01 17.49
C ASP A 127 -23.15 22.49 16.30
N HIS A 128 -23.23 23.15 15.15
CA HIS A 128 -22.76 22.70 13.83
C HIS A 128 -21.26 22.31 13.69
N ILE A 129 -20.49 22.26 14.77
CA ILE A 129 -19.15 21.66 14.85
C ILE A 129 -19.12 20.79 16.10
N SER A 130 -19.18 19.46 15.91
CA SER A 130 -19.42 18.58 17.04
C SER A 130 -18.15 18.27 17.83
N ALA A 131 -18.18 18.27 19.17
CA ALA A 131 -17.05 17.73 19.94
C ALA A 131 -16.82 16.22 19.67
N SER A 132 -17.84 15.52 19.15
CA SER A 132 -17.67 14.19 18.57
C SER A 132 -16.71 14.20 17.38
N ASP A 133 -16.69 15.23 16.54
CA ASP A 133 -15.73 15.34 15.44
C ASP A 133 -14.30 15.45 15.98
N LEU A 134 -14.08 16.29 17.01
CA LEU A 134 -12.76 16.41 17.65
C LEU A 134 -12.29 15.09 18.27
N ILE A 135 -13.18 14.34 18.92
CA ILE A 135 -12.90 13.03 19.53
C ILE A 135 -12.64 11.96 18.44
N VAL A 136 -13.42 11.96 17.36
CA VAL A 136 -13.22 11.07 16.20
C VAL A 136 -11.91 11.37 15.49
N PHE A 137 -11.56 12.66 15.30
CA PHE A 137 -10.28 13.07 14.73
C PHE A 137 -9.10 12.68 15.62
N ALA A 138 -9.17 12.95 16.93
CA ALA A 138 -8.11 12.59 17.87
C ALA A 138 -7.92 11.06 17.97
N SER A 139 -9.02 10.29 17.99
CA SER A 139 -8.99 8.83 18.06
C SER A 139 -8.55 8.16 16.76
N ALA A 140 -8.81 8.75 15.59
CA ALA A 140 -8.36 8.23 14.29
C ALA A 140 -6.90 8.58 13.98
N LEU A 141 -6.42 9.77 14.40
CA LEU A 141 -5.05 10.23 14.10
C LEU A 141 -3.98 9.53 14.95
N LEU A 142 -4.26 9.26 16.22
CA LEU A 142 -3.25 8.70 17.14
C LEU A 142 -2.79 7.28 16.77
N PRO A 143 -3.67 6.32 16.35
CA PRO A 143 -3.24 5.00 15.91
C PRO A 143 -2.34 5.08 14.67
N ILE A 144 -2.67 5.99 13.74
CA ILE A 144 -1.89 6.22 12.53
C ILE A 144 -0.50 6.76 12.89
N ILE A 145 -0.42 7.72 13.82
CA ILE A 145 0.85 8.27 14.32
C ILE A 145 1.69 7.18 15.01
N ILE A 146 1.09 6.35 15.85
CA ILE A 146 1.84 5.31 16.59
C ILE A 146 2.34 4.19 15.67
N VAL A 147 1.53 3.76 14.71
CA VAL A 147 1.93 2.76 13.71
C VAL A 147 3.06 3.31 12.83
N THR A 148 3.04 4.60 12.50
CA THR A 148 4.02 5.21 11.61
C THR A 148 5.33 5.60 12.32
N GLN A 149 5.32 5.89 13.63
CA GLN A 149 6.48 6.43 14.34
C GLN A 149 7.49 5.43 14.91
N LYS A 150 7.38 4.11 14.63
CA LYS A 150 8.39 3.11 15.03
C LYS A 150 8.87 3.29 16.49
N LEU A 151 7.98 3.57 17.45
CA LEU A 151 8.41 3.99 18.80
C LEU A 151 9.27 2.90 19.48
N PRO A 152 10.56 3.18 19.78
CA PRO A 152 11.51 2.16 20.24
C PRO A 152 11.27 1.67 21.69
N TRP A 153 10.47 2.38 22.50
CA TRP A 153 10.14 1.92 23.86
C TRP A 153 9.07 0.82 23.89
N LEU A 154 8.21 0.74 22.88
CA LEU A 154 7.28 -0.39 22.67
C LEU A 154 8.02 -1.68 22.28
N LYS A 155 9.15 -1.56 21.57
CA LYS A 155 10.04 -2.71 21.25
C LYS A 155 10.61 -3.38 22.51
N LYS A 156 10.80 -2.66 23.62
CA LYS A 156 11.33 -3.25 24.87
C LYS A 156 10.34 -4.17 25.59
N TRP A 157 9.04 -4.00 25.38
CA TRP A 157 8.01 -4.85 25.98
C TRP A 157 7.67 -6.07 25.10
N HIS A 158 8.18 -6.10 23.87
CA HIS A 158 7.70 -7.03 22.86
C HIS A 158 8.87 -7.60 22.04
N THR A 159 9.55 -8.59 22.62
CA THR A 159 10.37 -9.53 21.85
C THR A 159 10.09 -10.95 22.33
N PRO A 160 9.34 -11.71 21.54
CA PRO A 160 9.87 -12.97 21.01
C PRO A 160 10.16 -12.72 19.53
N SER A 161 11.43 -12.85 19.17
CA SER A 161 12.05 -12.51 17.88
C SER A 161 11.53 -13.26 16.64
N GLN A 162 10.33 -13.84 16.67
CA GLN A 162 9.79 -14.68 15.59
C GLN A 162 8.44 -14.21 15.02
N ILE A 163 7.77 -13.20 15.61
CA ILE A 163 6.48 -12.68 15.10
C ILE A 163 6.70 -11.46 14.19
N VAL A 164 7.85 -10.79 14.30
CA VAL A 164 8.24 -9.71 13.38
C VAL A 164 8.46 -10.23 11.95
N ASP A 165 8.69 -11.53 11.79
CA ASP A 165 8.76 -12.17 10.46
C ASP A 165 7.40 -12.63 9.92
N MET A 166 6.32 -12.62 10.72
CA MET A 166 4.98 -13.12 10.34
C MET A 166 3.87 -12.05 10.39
N ALA A 167 4.11 -10.84 10.88
CA ALA A 167 3.25 -9.70 10.53
C ALA A 167 3.42 -9.48 9.03
N PRO A 168 2.34 -9.34 8.23
CA PRO A 168 2.51 -9.24 6.81
C PRO A 168 3.37 -7.99 6.55
N LYS A 169 4.52 -8.20 5.91
CA LYS A 169 5.43 -7.15 5.42
C LYS A 169 4.71 -6.13 4.50
N SER A 170 3.41 -6.30 4.28
CA SER A 170 2.49 -5.41 3.57
C SER A 170 2.23 -4.07 4.27
N VAL A 171 2.33 -3.96 5.60
CA VAL A 171 2.13 -2.66 6.31
C VAL A 171 3.46 -1.90 6.52
N GLU A 172 4.60 -2.58 6.67
CA GLU A 172 5.91 -1.90 6.67
C GLU A 172 6.35 -1.44 5.28
N ALA A 173 5.85 -2.07 4.22
CA ALA A 173 6.00 -1.60 2.84
C ALA A 173 5.18 -0.33 2.51
N ALA A 174 4.51 0.25 3.51
CA ALA A 174 3.79 1.52 3.44
C ALA A 174 4.50 2.66 4.21
N SER A 175 5.74 2.44 4.68
CA SER A 175 6.61 3.55 5.09
C SER A 175 7.15 4.25 3.86
N ILE A 176 7.05 5.59 3.85
CA ILE A 176 7.75 6.45 2.90
C ILE A 176 9.24 6.24 3.13
N ASN A 177 9.82 5.30 2.41
CA ASN A 177 11.17 5.47 1.90
C ASN A 177 11.03 5.69 0.41
N ASP A 178 10.91 6.98 0.09
CA ASP A 178 11.18 7.58 -1.21
C ASP A 178 12.70 7.76 -1.42
N ASN A 179 13.50 6.93 -0.75
CA ASN A 179 14.69 6.44 -1.42
C ASN A 179 14.14 5.38 -2.36
N GLN A 180 14.49 5.42 -3.65
CA GLN A 180 14.38 4.26 -4.51
C GLN A 180 15.16 3.12 -3.83
N GLN A 181 14.56 2.44 -2.85
CA GLN A 181 15.11 1.27 -2.21
C GLN A 181 14.94 0.17 -3.23
N ILE A 182 15.85 0.22 -4.20
CA ILE A 182 16.06 -0.83 -5.16
C ILE A 182 16.47 -2.01 -4.29
N ASN A 183 15.62 -3.02 -4.24
CA ASN A 183 16.03 -4.31 -3.70
C ASN A 183 17.15 -4.79 -4.61
N SER A 184 18.40 -4.57 -4.20
CA SER A 184 19.57 -4.80 -5.06
C SER A 184 19.65 -6.24 -5.52
N VAL A 185 19.13 -7.18 -4.73
CA VAL A 185 19.08 -8.63 -5.01
C VAL A 185 18.04 -8.94 -6.08
N LYS A 186 16.85 -8.33 -5.98
CA LYS A 186 15.70 -8.58 -6.89
C LYS A 186 15.60 -7.56 -8.04
N ASN A 187 16.55 -6.64 -8.12
CA ASN A 187 16.59 -5.66 -9.19
C ASN A 187 16.85 -6.38 -10.51
N VAL A 188 16.10 -6.01 -11.55
CA VAL A 188 16.35 -6.54 -12.89
C VAL A 188 17.50 -5.75 -13.50
N VAL A 189 18.56 -6.48 -13.85
CA VAL A 189 19.79 -5.96 -14.43
C VAL A 189 20.02 -6.58 -15.79
N ARG A 190 20.70 -5.84 -16.66
CA ARG A 190 21.05 -6.28 -18.01
C ARG A 190 22.57 -6.22 -18.17
N ARG A 191 23.16 -7.30 -18.68
CA ARG A 191 24.61 -7.38 -18.95
C ARG A 191 24.83 -8.00 -20.32
N ALA A 192 25.83 -7.51 -21.06
CA ALA A 192 26.19 -8.05 -22.36
C ALA A 192 27.58 -8.70 -22.29
N PHE A 193 27.75 -9.84 -22.95
CA PHE A 193 28.99 -10.60 -22.96
C PHE A 193 29.34 -10.97 -24.40
N LYS A 194 30.60 -10.76 -24.77
CA LYS A 194 31.18 -11.34 -25.97
C LYS A 194 31.55 -12.79 -25.68
N VAL A 195 31.01 -13.71 -26.46
CA VAL A 195 31.22 -15.15 -26.26
C VAL A 195 32.66 -15.52 -26.57
N ASN A 196 33.36 -16.04 -25.56
CA ASN A 196 34.73 -16.53 -25.70
C ASN A 196 34.75 -17.93 -26.34
N ILE A 197 35.89 -18.33 -26.90
CA ILE A 197 36.01 -19.64 -27.55
C ILE A 197 35.79 -20.82 -26.57
N ASP A 198 36.21 -20.65 -25.33
CA ASP A 198 36.11 -21.66 -24.26
C ASP A 198 34.79 -21.59 -23.49
N SER A 199 33.84 -20.79 -23.95
CA SER A 199 32.59 -20.56 -23.25
C SER A 199 31.65 -21.76 -23.33
N THR A 200 31.03 -22.10 -22.19
CA THR A 200 30.13 -23.27 -22.06
C THR A 200 28.80 -23.14 -22.82
N VAL A 201 28.52 -21.97 -23.38
CA VAL A 201 27.31 -21.72 -24.18
C VAL A 201 27.54 -21.88 -25.68
N VAL A 202 28.80 -22.01 -26.13
CA VAL A 202 29.11 -22.29 -27.53
C VAL A 202 28.47 -23.62 -27.95
N GLY A 203 27.78 -23.60 -29.09
CA GLY A 203 27.05 -24.76 -29.63
C GLY A 203 25.69 -25.02 -29.00
N LYS A 204 25.30 -24.27 -27.95
CA LYS A 204 23.92 -24.33 -27.41
C LYS A 204 23.00 -23.41 -28.20
N THR A 205 21.72 -23.79 -28.29
CA THR A 205 20.70 -22.91 -28.88
C THR A 205 20.15 -21.94 -27.84
N LEU A 206 19.64 -20.79 -28.31
CA LEU A 206 19.00 -19.80 -27.43
C LEU A 206 17.83 -20.39 -26.63
N MET A 207 17.10 -21.35 -27.20
CA MET A 207 16.03 -22.08 -26.53
C MET A 207 16.56 -22.98 -25.40
N GLN A 208 17.69 -23.67 -25.62
CA GLN A 208 18.33 -24.49 -24.58
C GLN A 208 18.82 -23.65 -23.40
N LEU A 209 19.22 -22.40 -23.64
CA LEU A 209 19.61 -21.46 -22.58
C LEU A 209 18.41 -20.89 -21.83
N ASN A 210 17.33 -20.54 -22.55
CA ASN A 210 16.15 -19.90 -21.97
C ASN A 210 15.15 -20.85 -21.31
N SER A 211 15.09 -22.11 -21.76
CA SER A 211 14.15 -23.12 -21.28
C SER A 211 14.29 -23.44 -19.78
N PRO A 212 15.49 -23.62 -19.19
CA PRO A 212 15.63 -23.94 -17.76
C PRO A 212 15.60 -22.71 -16.84
N ALA A 213 15.83 -21.51 -17.37
CA ALA A 213 16.01 -20.32 -16.54
C ALA A 213 14.68 -19.62 -16.30
N VAL A 214 14.19 -19.48 -15.07
CA VAL A 214 12.92 -18.76 -14.81
C VAL A 214 13.11 -17.25 -14.65
N GLU A 215 14.17 -16.85 -13.97
CA GLU A 215 14.46 -15.45 -13.64
C GLU A 215 15.33 -14.73 -14.68
N ILE A 216 15.75 -15.43 -15.74
CA ILE A 216 16.69 -14.91 -16.74
C ILE A 216 16.11 -15.07 -18.15
N VAL A 217 16.40 -14.08 -18.99
CA VAL A 217 16.24 -14.14 -20.44
C VAL A 217 17.59 -13.90 -21.11
N PHE A 218 17.97 -14.80 -22.00
CA PHE A 218 19.11 -14.71 -22.89
C PHE A 218 18.66 -14.19 -24.25
N GLU A 219 19.45 -13.27 -24.80
CA GLU A 219 19.30 -12.71 -26.15
C GLU A 219 20.61 -12.90 -26.91
N LEU A 220 20.51 -13.29 -28.18
CA LEU A 220 21.66 -13.48 -29.05
C LEU A 220 21.71 -12.39 -30.11
N LYS A 221 22.84 -11.69 -30.20
CA LYS A 221 23.20 -10.82 -31.31
C LYS A 221 24.41 -11.43 -32.02
N LYS A 222 24.20 -11.84 -33.27
CA LYS A 222 25.23 -12.47 -34.09
C LYS A 222 26.38 -11.51 -34.40
N GLY A 223 27.61 -12.02 -34.30
CA GLY A 223 28.82 -11.29 -34.70
C GLY A 223 29.16 -11.44 -36.19
N SER A 224 28.56 -12.43 -36.87
CA SER A 224 28.78 -12.75 -38.28
C SER A 224 27.44 -13.02 -39.01
N ASN A 225 27.45 -12.98 -40.35
CA ASN A 225 26.27 -13.25 -41.21
C ASN A 225 25.96 -14.76 -41.34
N ASP A 226 26.12 -15.51 -40.26
CA ASP A 226 26.01 -16.97 -40.27
C ASP A 226 24.56 -17.45 -40.47
N THR A 227 24.41 -18.64 -41.07
CA THR A 227 23.12 -19.22 -41.51
C THR A 227 22.28 -19.84 -40.39
N ASP A 228 22.88 -20.21 -39.26
CA ASP A 228 22.14 -20.69 -38.09
C ASP A 228 21.93 -19.53 -37.09
N ALA A 229 20.74 -18.93 -37.17
CA ALA A 229 20.38 -17.75 -36.39
C ALA A 229 20.29 -18.02 -34.87
N ASN A 230 20.12 -19.28 -34.44
CA ASN A 230 19.71 -19.60 -33.07
C ASN A 230 20.78 -20.30 -32.23
N THR A 231 21.85 -20.81 -32.84
CA THR A 231 22.96 -21.46 -32.14
C THR A 231 24.04 -20.45 -31.77
N VAL A 232 24.52 -20.47 -30.54
CA VAL A 232 25.54 -19.52 -30.08
C VAL A 232 26.92 -19.94 -30.56
N MET A 233 27.68 -19.01 -31.13
CA MET A 233 29.07 -19.22 -31.57
C MET A 233 30.04 -18.28 -30.87
N ALA A 234 31.32 -18.64 -30.86
CA ALA A 234 32.37 -17.76 -30.37
C ALA A 234 32.42 -16.45 -31.19
N GLY A 235 32.56 -15.32 -30.50
CA GLY A 235 32.50 -13.99 -31.11
C GLY A 235 31.09 -13.39 -31.22
N ASP A 236 30.03 -14.18 -31.00
CA ASP A 236 28.68 -13.64 -30.84
C ASP A 236 28.57 -12.79 -29.55
N THR A 237 27.54 -11.95 -29.48
CA THR A 237 27.22 -11.20 -28.26
C THR A 237 25.97 -11.77 -27.63
N ILE A 238 26.08 -12.26 -26.39
CA ILE A 238 24.94 -12.65 -25.58
C ILE A 238 24.59 -11.51 -24.65
N THR A 239 23.32 -11.12 -24.64
CA THR A 239 22.80 -10.23 -23.60
C THR A 239 21.94 -11.02 -22.63
N VAL A 240 22.18 -10.83 -21.34
CA VAL A 240 21.47 -11.49 -20.25
C VAL A 240 20.67 -10.44 -19.50
N THR A 241 19.38 -10.66 -19.35
CA THR A 241 18.51 -9.84 -18.50
C THR A 241 17.93 -10.73 -17.41
N GLY A 242 18.08 -10.34 -16.15
CA GLY A 242 17.66 -11.15 -15.02
C GLY A 242 17.72 -10.40 -13.70
N THR A 243 17.25 -11.03 -12.62
CA THR A 243 17.47 -10.50 -11.26
C THR A 243 18.97 -10.50 -10.95
N SER A 244 19.47 -9.53 -10.17
CA SER A 244 20.90 -9.47 -9.83
C SER A 244 21.43 -10.78 -9.24
N ASN A 245 20.62 -11.46 -8.43
CA ASN A 245 21.01 -12.73 -7.82
C ASN A 245 21.05 -13.89 -8.83
N SER A 246 20.13 -13.92 -9.82
CA SER A 246 20.14 -14.97 -10.83
C SER A 246 21.33 -14.83 -11.79
N ILE A 247 21.74 -13.60 -12.10
CA ILE A 247 22.94 -13.34 -12.91
C ILE A 247 24.23 -13.69 -12.15
N TYR A 248 24.26 -13.56 -10.82
CA TYR A 248 25.44 -13.94 -10.02
C TYR A 248 25.88 -15.40 -10.24
N TYR A 249 24.93 -16.31 -10.47
CA TYR A 249 25.24 -17.73 -10.74
C TYR A 249 25.72 -17.99 -12.17
N LEU A 250 25.72 -16.97 -13.05
CA LEU A 250 26.38 -17.00 -14.34
C LEU A 250 27.81 -16.49 -14.15
N GLU A 251 28.73 -17.37 -13.75
CA GLU A 251 30.12 -17.00 -13.45
C GLU A 251 30.81 -16.27 -14.62
N ASP A 252 31.76 -15.37 -14.31
CA ASP A 252 32.46 -14.47 -15.23
C ASP A 252 33.30 -15.15 -16.33
N ASN A 253 33.35 -16.49 -16.40
CA ASN A 253 33.99 -17.24 -17.50
C ASN A 253 33.04 -18.19 -18.23
N VAL A 254 31.80 -18.33 -17.76
CA VAL A 254 30.81 -19.24 -18.36
C VAL A 254 30.32 -18.70 -19.70
N LEU A 255 30.14 -17.37 -19.80
CA LEU A 255 29.60 -16.69 -20.99
C LEU A 255 30.68 -16.00 -21.84
N GLY A 256 31.66 -15.35 -21.21
CA GLY A 256 32.75 -14.67 -21.91
C GLY A 256 33.01 -13.26 -21.37
N THR A 257 33.54 -12.37 -22.20
CA THR A 257 34.04 -11.05 -21.78
C THR A 257 32.89 -10.02 -21.71
N GLU A 258 32.69 -9.36 -20.58
CA GLU A 258 31.63 -8.35 -20.43
C GLU A 258 31.87 -7.13 -21.35
N LEU A 259 30.80 -6.67 -22.00
CA LEU A 259 30.77 -5.53 -22.91
C LEU A 259 29.84 -4.43 -22.37
N PRO A 260 30.12 -3.16 -22.66
CA PRO A 260 29.19 -2.07 -22.37
C PRO A 260 27.89 -2.24 -23.17
N LEU A 261 26.76 -1.86 -22.56
CA LEU A 261 25.46 -1.90 -23.23
C LEU A 261 25.38 -0.81 -24.32
N GLU A 262 25.06 -1.21 -25.55
CA GLU A 262 24.95 -0.29 -26.69
C GLU A 262 23.65 0.53 -26.71
N LYS A 263 22.56 0.03 -26.11
CA LYS A 263 21.22 0.64 -26.14
C LYS A 263 20.56 0.68 -24.77
N ASN A 264 19.87 1.78 -24.49
CA ASN A 264 19.01 1.91 -23.32
C ASN A 264 17.67 1.24 -23.62
N ILE A 265 17.43 0.06 -23.05
CA ILE A 265 16.17 -0.69 -23.20
C ILE A 265 15.38 -0.49 -21.92
N ILE A 266 14.12 -0.07 -22.06
CA ILE A 266 13.20 0.10 -20.95
C ILE A 266 12.46 -1.21 -20.75
N GLU A 267 12.58 -1.78 -19.55
CA GLU A 267 11.80 -2.94 -19.12
C GLU A 267 10.53 -2.46 -18.38
N GLU A 268 9.44 -3.19 -18.57
CA GLU A 268 8.18 -2.99 -17.87
C GLU A 268 7.90 -4.17 -16.94
N HIS A 269 7.48 -3.87 -15.72
CA HIS A 269 6.98 -4.87 -14.77
C HIS A 269 5.46 -5.01 -14.93
N PHE A 270 5.00 -6.24 -15.15
CA PHE A 270 3.59 -6.56 -15.20
C PHE A 270 3.24 -7.63 -14.17
N GLN A 271 2.22 -7.37 -13.36
CA GLN A 271 1.77 -8.29 -12.32
C GLN A 271 0.52 -9.04 -12.77
N ILE A 272 0.57 -10.36 -12.62
CA ILE A 272 -0.50 -11.29 -12.98
C ILE A 272 -1.00 -11.94 -11.68
N VAL A 273 -2.32 -11.98 -11.51
CA VAL A 273 -2.94 -12.73 -10.41
C VAL A 273 -3.35 -14.10 -10.93
N ALA A 274 -2.87 -15.16 -10.28
CA ALA A 274 -3.02 -16.55 -10.75
C ALA A 274 -4.47 -17.00 -10.96
N ASN A 275 -5.40 -16.47 -10.14
CA ASN A 275 -6.81 -16.88 -10.14
C ASN A 275 -7.51 -16.69 -11.51
N GLN A 276 -7.13 -15.64 -12.24
CA GLN A 276 -7.95 -15.12 -13.34
C GLN A 276 -7.68 -15.78 -14.71
N HIS A 277 -6.61 -16.56 -14.84
CA HIS A 277 -6.07 -16.95 -16.16
C HIS A 277 -5.76 -18.43 -16.35
N GLY A 278 -6.29 -19.31 -15.49
CA GLY A 278 -6.07 -20.76 -15.65
C GLY A 278 -4.61 -21.18 -15.42
N LEU A 279 -3.86 -20.39 -14.64
CA LEU A 279 -2.43 -20.61 -14.38
C LEU A 279 -2.21 -21.59 -13.21
N GLN A 280 -3.28 -22.02 -12.54
CA GLN A 280 -3.21 -22.88 -11.38
C GLN A 280 -2.57 -24.24 -11.69
N ASN A 281 -1.89 -24.80 -10.69
CA ASN A 281 -1.28 -26.13 -10.76
C ASN A 281 -0.22 -26.30 -11.87
N SER A 282 0.21 -25.20 -12.48
CA SER A 282 1.35 -25.17 -13.38
C SER A 282 2.60 -24.73 -12.62
N SER A 283 3.76 -25.26 -13.00
CA SER A 283 5.03 -24.78 -12.47
C SER A 283 5.40 -23.43 -13.08
N LEU A 284 6.17 -22.63 -12.35
CA LEU A 284 6.68 -21.35 -12.88
C LEU A 284 7.44 -21.52 -14.19
N LEU A 285 8.19 -22.61 -14.33
CA LEU A 285 8.88 -22.96 -15.57
C LEU A 285 7.90 -23.17 -16.74
N ALA A 286 6.84 -23.95 -16.51
CA ALA A 286 5.82 -24.20 -17.51
C ALA A 286 5.10 -22.91 -17.91
N LEU A 287 4.80 -22.04 -16.94
CA LEU A 287 4.21 -20.73 -17.19
C LEU A 287 5.13 -19.87 -18.06
N LYS A 288 6.40 -19.70 -17.68
CA LYS A 288 7.36 -18.90 -18.47
C LYS A 288 7.47 -19.43 -19.90
N ASN A 289 7.63 -20.74 -20.05
CA ASN A 289 7.78 -21.37 -21.37
C ASN A 289 6.53 -21.18 -22.23
N ASN A 290 5.33 -21.22 -21.64
CA ASN A 290 4.10 -20.95 -22.38
C ASN A 290 3.96 -19.49 -22.79
N LEU A 291 4.29 -18.55 -21.90
CA LEU A 291 4.24 -17.12 -22.21
C LEU A 291 5.31 -16.70 -23.25
N ASN A 292 6.47 -17.34 -23.23
CA ASN A 292 7.56 -17.05 -24.15
C ASN A 292 7.36 -17.62 -25.55
N LYS A 293 6.46 -18.59 -25.77
CA LYS A 293 6.10 -19.06 -27.13
C LYS A 293 5.55 -17.94 -28.01
N THR A 294 4.85 -16.99 -27.40
CA THR A 294 4.23 -15.85 -28.09
C THR A 294 5.10 -14.59 -28.05
N SER A 295 6.21 -14.61 -27.30
CA SER A 295 7.07 -13.46 -27.09
C SER A 295 8.24 -13.46 -28.08
N SER A 296 8.57 -12.28 -28.62
CA SER A 296 9.67 -12.14 -29.58
C SER A 296 11.05 -12.26 -28.92
N ARG A 297 11.23 -11.60 -27.76
CA ARG A 297 12.49 -11.60 -27.01
C ARG A 297 12.41 -12.50 -25.78
N GLY A 298 11.23 -12.64 -25.19
CA GLY A 298 10.98 -13.41 -23.98
C GLY A 298 10.85 -12.52 -22.75
N ILE A 299 10.02 -12.97 -21.82
CA ILE A 299 9.87 -12.41 -20.48
C ILE A 299 10.61 -13.26 -19.45
N LEU A 300 10.96 -12.65 -18.32
CA LEU A 300 11.43 -13.32 -17.11
C LEU A 300 10.42 -13.16 -15.98
N ILE A 301 10.40 -14.10 -15.04
CA ILE A 301 9.65 -13.95 -13.80
C ILE A 301 10.58 -13.29 -12.79
N SER A 302 10.26 -12.06 -12.42
CA SER A 302 11.10 -11.20 -11.56
C SER A 302 10.72 -11.27 -10.09
N ARG A 303 9.48 -11.66 -9.79
CA ARG A 303 8.95 -11.72 -8.44
C ARG A 303 7.80 -12.70 -8.32
N TYR A 304 7.69 -13.32 -7.14
CA TYR A 304 6.56 -14.17 -6.79
C TYR A 304 6.08 -13.83 -5.38
N ILE A 305 4.78 -13.56 -5.24
CA ILE A 305 4.19 -13.20 -3.94
C ILE A 305 3.04 -14.15 -3.66
N ARG A 306 3.08 -14.77 -2.48
CA ARG A 306 2.01 -15.61 -1.93
C ARG A 306 1.62 -15.04 -0.59
N GLU A 307 0.33 -14.82 -0.38
CA GLU A 307 -0.19 -14.29 0.90
C GLU A 307 0.51 -12.99 1.34
N GLY A 308 0.90 -12.15 0.37
CA GLY A 308 1.63 -10.90 0.63
C GLY A 308 3.12 -11.06 1.01
N VAL A 309 3.63 -12.29 1.08
CA VAL A 309 5.04 -12.62 1.32
C VAL A 309 5.73 -12.94 0.01
N ASP A 310 6.92 -12.37 -0.17
CA ASP A 310 7.75 -12.58 -1.35
C ASP A 310 8.48 -13.91 -1.22
N ILE A 311 8.16 -14.87 -2.08
CA ILE A 311 8.76 -16.21 -2.09
C ILE A 311 9.93 -16.24 -3.07
N GLU A 312 10.95 -17.03 -2.74
CA GLU A 312 12.05 -17.32 -3.65
C GLU A 312 11.56 -18.08 -4.89
N ILE A 313 12.01 -17.65 -6.06
CA ILE A 313 11.57 -18.21 -7.32
C ILE A 313 12.31 -19.52 -7.56
N ASN A 314 11.56 -20.60 -7.81
CA ASN A 314 12.08 -21.90 -8.18
C ASN A 314 11.33 -22.39 -9.44
N PRO A 315 12.03 -22.97 -10.44
CA PRO A 315 11.40 -23.60 -11.60
C PRO A 315 10.21 -24.51 -11.30
N ASP A 316 10.30 -25.28 -10.22
CA ASP A 316 9.30 -26.28 -9.83
C ASP A 316 8.22 -25.71 -8.90
N LEU A 317 8.27 -24.41 -8.57
CA LEU A 317 7.28 -23.78 -7.71
C LEU A 317 5.90 -23.85 -8.37
N ILE A 318 4.97 -24.53 -7.71
CA ILE A 318 3.60 -24.71 -8.20
C ILE A 318 2.77 -23.48 -7.84
N ILE A 319 2.13 -22.92 -8.87
CA ILE A 319 1.26 -21.75 -8.74
C ILE A 319 -0.02 -22.15 -8.00
N SER A 320 -0.28 -21.46 -6.90
CA SER A 320 -1.49 -21.60 -6.09
C SER A 320 -2.46 -20.46 -6.41
N ASN A 321 -3.69 -20.61 -5.92
CA ASN A 321 -4.70 -19.58 -6.07
C ASN A 321 -4.24 -18.27 -5.42
N GLU A 322 -4.53 -17.17 -6.11
CA GLU A 322 -4.30 -15.79 -5.62
C GLU A 322 -2.83 -15.39 -5.44
N ASP A 323 -1.91 -16.23 -5.90
CA ASP A 323 -0.51 -15.84 -6.03
C ASP A 323 -0.37 -14.71 -7.06
N ILE A 324 0.55 -13.79 -6.78
CA ILE A 324 0.90 -12.67 -7.65
C ILE A 324 2.25 -12.97 -8.28
N ILE A 325 2.26 -13.05 -9.60
CA ILE A 325 3.44 -13.36 -10.41
C ILE A 325 3.82 -12.08 -11.15
N GLN A 326 5.03 -11.57 -10.92
CA GLN A 326 5.54 -10.40 -11.62
C GLN A 326 6.46 -10.83 -12.75
N VAL A 327 6.02 -10.55 -13.97
CA VAL A 327 6.82 -10.76 -15.19
C VAL A 327 7.44 -9.44 -15.63
N THR A 328 8.65 -9.53 -16.18
CA THR A 328 9.41 -8.39 -16.69
C THR A 328 9.84 -8.65 -18.12
N GLY A 329 9.69 -7.66 -18.98
CA GLY A 329 10.11 -7.68 -20.37
C GLY A 329 9.90 -6.32 -21.03
N ASN A 330 10.12 -6.24 -22.34
CA ASN A 330 9.83 -5.00 -23.06
C ASN A 330 8.31 -4.81 -23.24
N ASP A 331 7.89 -3.58 -23.60
CA ASP A 331 6.47 -3.24 -23.80
C ASP A 331 5.76 -4.16 -24.81
N MET A 332 6.44 -4.59 -25.88
CA MET A 332 5.87 -5.49 -26.90
C MET A 332 5.61 -6.91 -26.37
N ASP A 333 6.56 -7.45 -25.61
CA ASP A 333 6.45 -8.77 -25.00
C ASP A 333 5.39 -8.76 -23.90
N ILE A 334 5.32 -7.70 -23.08
CA ILE A 334 4.27 -7.56 -22.06
C ILE A 334 2.89 -7.46 -22.72
N LYS A 335 2.74 -6.74 -23.84
CA LYS A 335 1.49 -6.72 -24.62
C LYS A 335 1.10 -8.10 -25.14
N GLN A 336 2.06 -8.89 -25.62
CA GLN A 336 1.81 -10.27 -26.07
C GLN A 336 1.42 -11.18 -24.91
N VAL A 337 2.06 -11.06 -23.76
CA VAL A 337 1.70 -11.79 -22.54
C VAL A 337 0.28 -11.47 -22.10
N ARG A 338 -0.11 -10.18 -22.08
CA ARG A 338 -1.51 -9.78 -21.78
C ARG A 338 -2.50 -10.45 -22.72
N HIS A 339 -2.20 -10.45 -24.02
CA HIS A 339 -3.05 -11.08 -25.02
C HIS A 339 -3.13 -12.61 -24.82
N ALA A 340 -2.01 -13.28 -24.55
CA ALA A 340 -1.97 -14.72 -24.29
C ALA A 340 -2.77 -15.13 -23.04
N LEU A 341 -2.84 -14.25 -22.04
CA LEU A 341 -3.64 -14.44 -20.83
C LEU A 341 -5.12 -14.05 -21.00
N GLY A 342 -5.51 -13.50 -22.16
CA GLY A 342 -6.87 -12.99 -22.38
C GLY A 342 -7.16 -11.67 -21.64
N ILE A 343 -6.13 -10.96 -21.19
CA ILE A 343 -6.24 -9.63 -20.59
C ILE A 343 -6.41 -8.63 -21.74
N THR A 344 -7.63 -8.16 -21.93
CA THR A 344 -7.95 -7.19 -22.97
C THR A 344 -7.83 -5.76 -22.43
N ASN A 345 -7.56 -4.78 -23.31
CA ASN A 345 -7.59 -3.37 -22.89
C ASN A 345 -8.96 -2.98 -22.29
N ASN A 346 -10.04 -3.64 -22.71
CA ASN A 346 -11.38 -3.39 -22.20
C ASN A 346 -11.50 -3.78 -20.72
N SER A 347 -10.93 -4.90 -20.27
CA SER A 347 -11.03 -5.31 -18.86
C SER A 347 -10.29 -4.34 -17.91
N LEU A 348 -9.19 -3.74 -18.39
CA LEU A 348 -8.47 -2.67 -17.69
C LEU A 348 -9.31 -1.40 -17.56
N VAL A 349 -9.93 -0.96 -18.66
CA VAL A 349 -10.80 0.22 -18.67
C VAL A 349 -12.04 -0.01 -17.81
N TYR A 350 -12.67 -1.18 -17.90
CA TYR A 350 -13.82 -1.54 -17.07
C TYR A 350 -13.47 -1.58 -15.58
N GLY A 351 -12.29 -2.07 -15.21
CA GLY A 351 -11.82 -2.03 -13.83
C GLY A 351 -11.62 -0.61 -13.29
N GLN A 352 -11.08 0.29 -14.10
CA GLN A 352 -10.95 1.72 -13.74
C GLN A 352 -12.30 2.43 -13.64
N ILE A 353 -13.24 2.12 -14.54
CA ILE A 353 -14.61 2.62 -14.49
C ILE A 353 -15.31 2.13 -13.22
N LEU A 354 -15.21 0.84 -12.91
CA LEU A 354 -15.80 0.26 -11.69
C LEU A 354 -15.22 0.90 -10.43
N PHE A 355 -13.90 1.09 -10.38
CA PHE A 355 -13.23 1.79 -9.28
C PHE A 355 -13.77 3.22 -9.09
N THR A 356 -13.96 3.96 -10.19
CA THR A 356 -14.43 5.35 -10.15
C THR A 356 -15.92 5.43 -9.76
N LEU A 357 -16.75 4.55 -10.34
CA LEU A 357 -18.15 4.40 -9.95
C LEU A 357 -18.29 4.07 -8.46
N GLY A 358 -17.34 3.31 -7.92
CA GLY A 358 -17.31 3.00 -6.49
C GLY A 358 -17.08 4.19 -5.58
N ILE A 359 -16.22 5.13 -5.97
CA ILE A 359 -16.05 6.38 -5.21
C ILE A 359 -17.34 7.19 -5.24
N ILE A 360 -18.02 7.24 -6.40
CA ILE A 360 -19.30 7.93 -6.54
C ILE A 360 -20.37 7.27 -5.67
N LEU A 361 -20.46 5.93 -5.68
CA LEU A 361 -21.38 5.16 -4.84
C LEU A 361 -21.08 5.33 -3.35
N ALA A 362 -19.82 5.39 -2.95
CA ALA A 362 -19.41 5.65 -1.58
C ALA A 362 -19.88 7.04 -1.11
N TYR A 363 -19.71 8.05 -1.97
CA TYR A 363 -20.20 9.40 -1.69
C TYR A 363 -21.74 9.45 -1.60
N LEU A 364 -22.44 8.83 -2.56
CA LEU A 364 -23.91 8.78 -2.56
C LEU A 364 -24.46 8.07 -1.33
N THR A 365 -23.88 6.93 -0.94
CA THR A 365 -24.29 6.18 0.25
C THR A 365 -23.95 6.91 1.56
N SER A 366 -22.94 7.78 1.56
CA SER A 366 -22.65 8.66 2.70
C SER A 366 -23.70 9.75 2.94
N CYS A 367 -24.51 10.10 1.93
CA CYS A 367 -25.55 11.12 2.08
C CYS A 367 -26.84 10.58 2.72
N PHE A 368 -26.95 9.26 2.94
CA PHE A 368 -28.14 8.66 3.54
C PHE A 368 -27.95 8.45 5.04
N ASP A 369 -28.74 9.19 5.84
CA ASP A 369 -28.84 8.97 7.27
C ASP A 369 -29.88 7.87 7.55
N LEU A 370 -29.43 6.75 8.15
CA LEU A 370 -30.32 5.66 8.56
C LEU A 370 -30.74 5.85 10.01
N GLU A 371 -32.00 6.23 10.24
CA GLU A 371 -32.59 6.26 11.58
C GLU A 371 -33.22 4.90 11.91
N LEU A 372 -32.55 4.10 12.73
CA LEU A 372 -33.11 2.85 13.24
C LEU A 372 -33.65 3.11 14.65
N THR A 373 -34.97 3.01 14.80
CA THR A 373 -35.67 3.06 16.10
C THR A 373 -35.34 4.31 16.94
N GLY A 374 -35.34 5.50 16.33
CA GLY A 374 -35.11 6.77 17.03
C GLY A 374 -33.64 7.04 17.40
N VAL A 375 -32.70 6.19 17.00
CA VAL A 375 -31.26 6.43 17.09
C VAL A 375 -30.70 6.63 15.68
N PRO A 376 -30.12 7.80 15.36
CA PRO A 376 -29.47 8.02 14.08
C PRO A 376 -28.22 7.13 13.98
N LEU A 377 -28.27 6.13 13.10
CA LEU A 377 -27.13 5.27 12.78
C LEU A 377 -26.31 5.96 11.70
N LEU A 378 -25.46 6.89 12.15
CA LEU A 378 -24.52 7.63 11.31
C LEU A 378 -23.39 6.69 10.90
N PHE A 379 -23.47 6.09 9.71
CA PHE A 379 -22.38 5.29 9.16
C PHE A 379 -21.14 6.13 8.82
N GLY A 380 -21.28 7.46 8.76
CA GLY A 380 -20.21 8.42 8.48
C GLY A 380 -19.61 8.23 7.08
N ALA A 381 -19.00 9.29 6.54
CA ALA A 381 -18.39 9.23 5.22
C ALA A 381 -17.32 8.13 5.10
N GLY A 382 -16.57 7.87 6.18
CA GLY A 382 -15.57 6.80 6.20
C GLY A 382 -16.15 5.39 6.20
N GLY A 383 -17.26 5.14 6.91
CA GLY A 383 -17.85 3.81 7.02
C GLY A 383 -18.48 3.36 5.70
N CYS A 384 -19.27 4.23 5.06
CA CYS A 384 -19.82 3.95 3.72
C CYS A 384 -18.71 3.73 2.69
N SER A 385 -17.67 4.56 2.72
CA SER A 385 -16.50 4.42 1.83
C SER A 385 -15.75 3.11 2.03
N LEU A 386 -15.59 2.67 3.27
CA LEU A 386 -14.97 1.39 3.58
C LEU A 386 -15.80 0.23 3.01
N ILE A 387 -17.11 0.21 3.25
CA ILE A 387 -17.98 -0.88 2.79
C ILE A 387 -17.98 -0.96 1.26
N THR A 388 -18.19 0.17 0.58
CA THR A 388 -18.21 0.22 -0.88
C THR A 388 -16.85 -0.14 -1.48
N GLY A 389 -15.75 0.35 -0.89
CA GLY A 389 -14.39 0.00 -1.32
C GLY A 389 -14.12 -1.49 -1.20
N LEU A 390 -14.48 -2.11 -0.07
CA LEU A 390 -14.31 -3.54 0.15
C LEU A 390 -15.10 -4.37 -0.88
N PHE A 391 -16.36 -4.00 -1.10
CA PHE A 391 -17.24 -4.68 -2.05
C PHE A 391 -16.71 -4.59 -3.49
N ILE A 392 -16.25 -3.41 -3.90
CA ILE A 392 -15.76 -3.19 -5.26
C ILE A 392 -14.37 -3.80 -5.48
N GLY A 393 -13.52 -3.78 -4.45
CA GLY A 393 -12.25 -4.52 -4.46
C GLY A 393 -12.48 -6.02 -4.64
N TRP A 394 -13.47 -6.57 -3.92
CA TRP A 394 -13.86 -7.97 -4.07
C TRP A 394 -14.37 -8.30 -5.49
N ILE A 395 -15.32 -7.53 -6.03
CA ILE A 395 -15.84 -7.74 -7.40
C ILE A 395 -14.72 -7.63 -8.45
N SER A 396 -13.83 -6.65 -8.28
CA SER A 396 -12.70 -6.44 -9.19
C SER A 396 -11.75 -7.63 -9.20
N HIS A 397 -11.57 -8.29 -8.06
CA HIS A 397 -10.67 -9.44 -7.94
C HIS A 397 -11.30 -10.76 -8.41
N HIS A 398 -12.61 -10.94 -8.16
CA HIS A 398 -13.30 -12.19 -8.41
C HIS A 398 -13.84 -12.33 -9.84
N SER A 399 -14.08 -11.22 -10.54
CA SER A 399 -14.61 -11.26 -11.90
C SER A 399 -13.51 -11.29 -12.96
N ARG A 400 -13.77 -11.96 -14.10
CA ARG A 400 -12.89 -11.93 -15.29
C ARG A 400 -13.05 -10.66 -16.12
N LEU A 401 -14.11 -9.89 -15.87
CA LEU A 401 -14.48 -8.70 -16.64
C LEU A 401 -13.72 -7.45 -16.20
N PHE A 402 -13.33 -7.39 -14.92
CA PHE A 402 -12.68 -6.23 -14.33
C PHE A 402 -11.25 -6.57 -13.96
N THR A 403 -10.27 -5.90 -14.56
CA THR A 403 -8.88 -5.98 -14.09
C THR A 403 -8.67 -4.96 -12.97
N PRO A 404 -8.24 -5.37 -11.76
CA PRO A 404 -8.05 -4.45 -10.65
C PRO A 404 -7.11 -3.29 -10.99
N VAL A 405 -7.35 -2.13 -10.38
CA VAL A 405 -6.45 -0.98 -10.52
C VAL A 405 -5.09 -1.32 -9.90
N SER A 406 -4.00 -0.92 -10.55
CA SER A 406 -2.63 -1.20 -10.08
C SER A 406 -2.42 -0.79 -8.61
N THR A 407 -1.86 -1.70 -7.83
CA THR A 407 -1.59 -1.52 -6.39
C THR A 407 -0.72 -0.30 -6.11
N SER A 408 0.25 -0.01 -6.98
CA SER A 408 1.13 1.16 -6.87
C SER A 408 0.38 2.49 -6.98
N SER A 409 -0.61 2.58 -7.87
CA SER A 409 -1.41 3.79 -8.05
C SER A 409 -2.38 3.99 -6.89
N LEU A 410 -2.98 2.89 -6.42
CA LEU A 410 -3.84 2.90 -5.24
C LEU A 410 -3.08 3.32 -3.98
N LYS A 411 -1.86 2.80 -3.75
CA LYS A 411 -1.04 3.24 -2.62
C LYS A 411 -0.76 4.74 -2.65
N ARG A 412 -0.38 5.29 -3.82
CA ARG A 412 -0.18 6.74 -3.98
C ARG A 412 -1.45 7.52 -3.68
N LEU A 413 -2.59 7.07 -4.19
CA LEU A 413 -3.88 7.71 -3.97
C LEU A 413 -4.31 7.65 -2.49
N SER A 414 -4.09 6.52 -1.83
CA SER A 414 -4.31 6.34 -0.39
C SER A 414 -3.45 7.30 0.42
N PHE A 415 -2.16 7.43 0.12
CA PHE A 415 -1.29 8.39 0.81
C PHE A 415 -1.68 9.85 0.56
N ALA A 416 -2.07 10.19 -0.66
CA ALA A 416 -2.58 11.52 -0.97
C ALA A 416 -3.85 11.82 -0.15
N GLY A 417 -4.77 10.84 -0.08
CA GLY A 417 -5.94 10.91 0.79
C GLY A 417 -5.58 11.08 2.27
N LEU A 418 -4.63 10.29 2.77
CA LEU A 418 -4.20 10.34 4.16
C LEU A 418 -3.54 11.68 4.52
N TRP A 419 -2.60 12.18 3.70
CA TRP A 419 -1.95 13.47 3.96
C TRP A 419 -2.93 14.63 3.86
N GLY A 420 -3.83 14.60 2.87
CA GLY A 420 -4.90 15.59 2.75
C GLY A 420 -5.80 15.58 3.99
N PHE A 421 -6.23 14.40 4.44
CA PHE A 421 -7.03 14.24 5.64
C PHE A 421 -6.34 14.81 6.88
N VAL A 422 -5.07 14.46 7.09
CA VAL A 422 -4.28 14.90 8.24
C VAL A 422 -4.04 16.42 8.21
N ALA A 423 -3.76 16.99 7.03
CA ALA A 423 -3.56 18.43 6.87
C ALA A 423 -4.83 19.21 7.18
N VAL A 424 -5.98 18.81 6.60
CA VAL A 424 -7.25 19.52 6.81
C VAL A 424 -7.75 19.32 8.25
N SER A 425 -7.62 18.11 8.80
CA SER A 425 -7.93 17.86 10.22
C SER A 425 -7.08 18.72 11.14
N GLY A 426 -5.77 18.86 10.86
CA GLY A 426 -4.87 19.72 11.62
C GLY A 426 -5.29 21.19 11.57
N LEU A 427 -5.61 21.70 10.38
CA LEU A 427 -6.09 23.08 10.20
C LEU A 427 -7.40 23.33 10.94
N PHE A 428 -8.35 22.39 10.83
CA PHE A 428 -9.61 22.45 11.55
C PHE A 428 -9.42 22.43 13.06
N LEU A 429 -8.67 21.46 13.60
CA LEU A 429 -8.35 21.38 15.03
C LEU A 429 -7.63 22.64 15.51
N GLY A 430 -6.66 23.14 14.75
CA GLY A 430 -5.93 24.38 15.05
C GLY A 430 -6.85 25.58 15.22
N SER A 431 -7.83 25.72 14.31
CA SER A 431 -8.81 26.81 14.38
C SER A 431 -9.68 26.74 15.65
N LEU A 432 -10.07 25.52 16.07
CA LEU A 432 -10.89 25.29 17.26
C LEU A 432 -10.16 25.60 18.57
N ILE A 433 -8.83 25.44 18.62
CA ILE A 433 -8.05 25.71 19.84
C ILE A 433 -8.21 27.16 20.29
N THR A 434 -8.31 28.12 19.36
CA THR A 434 -8.50 29.54 19.69
C THR A 434 -9.84 29.82 20.38
N GLN A 435 -10.87 29.04 20.06
CA GLN A 435 -12.22 29.13 20.64
C GLN A 435 -12.37 28.29 21.90
N ALA A 436 -11.54 27.25 22.06
CA ALA A 436 -11.60 26.28 23.13
C ALA A 436 -10.79 26.66 24.39
N VAL A 437 -10.19 27.85 24.52
CA VAL A 437 -9.44 28.22 25.73
C VAL A 437 -10.39 28.62 26.88
N GLY A 438 -10.96 27.61 27.57
CA GLY A 438 -11.73 27.73 28.81
C GLY A 438 -11.18 26.79 29.90
N GLN A 439 -11.57 26.98 31.16
CA GLN A 439 -11.00 26.24 32.31
C GLN A 439 -11.24 24.70 32.27
N ASP A 440 -12.28 24.23 31.57
CA ASP A 440 -12.59 22.79 31.46
C ASP A 440 -12.01 22.13 30.19
N SER A 441 -11.52 22.90 29.22
CA SER A 441 -11.03 22.39 27.94
C SER A 441 -9.68 21.67 28.06
N LEU A 442 -8.82 22.15 28.97
CA LEU A 442 -7.54 21.50 29.30
C LEU A 442 -7.75 20.12 29.93
N LYS A 443 -8.79 19.97 30.77
CA LYS A 443 -9.19 18.67 31.33
C LYS A 443 -9.71 17.75 30.22
N MET A 444 -10.59 18.24 29.34
CA MET A 444 -11.15 17.43 28.24
C MET A 444 -10.08 16.98 27.23
N MET A 445 -9.10 17.83 26.91
CA MET A 445 -7.94 17.44 26.09
C MET A 445 -7.10 16.36 26.77
N PHE A 446 -6.82 16.50 28.08
CA PHE A 446 -6.07 15.50 28.83
C PHE A 446 -6.82 14.16 28.89
N VAL A 447 -8.14 14.20 29.11
CA VAL A 447 -9.01 13.01 29.06
C VAL A 447 -8.97 12.34 27.69
N ALA A 448 -9.06 13.10 26.60
CA ALA A 448 -9.01 12.56 25.24
C ALA A 448 -7.66 11.89 24.93
N VAL A 449 -6.54 12.51 25.34
CA VAL A 449 -5.20 11.93 25.18
C VAL A 449 -5.05 10.65 25.98
N VAL A 450 -5.42 10.66 27.27
CA VAL A 450 -5.36 9.48 28.15
C VAL A 450 -6.25 8.36 27.62
N MET A 451 -7.46 8.69 27.15
CA MET A 451 -8.39 7.73 26.55
C MET A 451 -7.82 7.04 25.34
N THR A 452 -7.22 7.81 24.45
CA THR A 452 -6.71 7.28 23.20
C THR A 452 -5.49 6.39 23.46
N ILE A 453 -4.60 6.81 24.37
CA ILE A 453 -3.45 6.00 24.81
C ILE A 453 -3.95 4.71 25.48
N LEU A 454 -4.92 4.80 26.39
CA LEU A 454 -5.44 3.64 27.11
C LEU A 454 -6.09 2.63 26.16
N SER A 455 -6.95 3.10 25.25
CA SER A 455 -7.60 2.27 24.22
C SER A 455 -6.56 1.51 23.38
N GLN A 456 -5.49 2.19 22.96
CA GLN A 456 -4.41 1.58 22.19
C GLN A 456 -3.55 0.60 23.00
N LEU A 457 -3.26 0.91 24.27
CA LEU A 457 -2.54 0.00 25.15
C LEU A 457 -3.34 -1.30 25.38
N ILE A 458 -4.65 -1.20 25.54
CA ILE A 458 -5.50 -2.39 25.66
C ILE A 458 -5.51 -3.16 24.33
N LEU A 459 -5.62 -2.48 23.19
CA LEU A 459 -5.51 -3.11 21.87
C LEU A 459 -4.21 -3.89 21.69
N CYS A 460 -3.07 -3.30 22.08
CA CYS A 460 -1.77 -3.96 22.06
C CYS A 460 -1.71 -5.19 23.01
N SER A 461 -2.27 -5.08 24.22
CA SER A 461 -2.30 -6.17 25.19
C SER A 461 -3.09 -7.38 24.68
N LEU A 462 -4.23 -7.12 24.02
CA LEU A 462 -5.06 -8.17 23.43
C LEU A 462 -4.37 -8.81 22.23
N GLY A 463 -3.71 -8.01 21.37
CA GLY A 463 -2.91 -8.54 20.26
C GLY A 463 -1.83 -9.52 20.74
N ASN A 464 -1.17 -9.23 21.86
CA ASN A 464 -0.09 -10.06 22.39
C ASN A 464 -0.58 -11.41 22.97
N LYS A 465 -1.70 -11.42 23.72
CA LYS A 465 -2.32 -12.66 24.24
C LYS A 465 -2.89 -13.57 23.15
N VAL A 466 -3.33 -12.98 22.04
CA VAL A 466 -3.89 -13.73 20.92
C VAL A 466 -2.81 -14.46 20.13
N VAL A 467 -1.62 -13.86 19.96
CA VAL A 467 -0.50 -14.54 19.29
C VAL A 467 0.08 -15.69 20.13
N SER A 468 0.04 -15.60 21.46
CA SER A 468 0.46 -16.72 22.31
C SER A 468 -0.48 -17.93 22.24
N HIS A 469 -1.77 -17.73 21.94
CA HIS A 469 -2.73 -18.83 21.82
C HIS A 469 -2.78 -19.47 20.43
N SER A 470 -2.33 -18.78 19.39
CA SER A 470 -2.22 -19.35 18.03
C SER A 470 -1.03 -20.31 17.85
N LYS A 471 -0.19 -20.48 18.89
CA LYS A 471 0.97 -21.38 18.91
C LYS A 471 0.74 -22.69 19.69
N SER A 472 -0.46 -22.94 20.21
CA SER A 472 -0.87 -24.27 20.70
C SER A 472 -1.98 -24.82 19.82
#